data_AF-A0A967KTZ7-F1
#
_entry.id   AF-A0A967KTZ7-F1
#
_cell.length_a   1.000
_cell.length_b   1.000
_cell.length_c   1.000
_cell.angle_alpha   90.00
_cell.angle_beta   90.00
_cell.angle_gamma   90.00
#
_symmetry.space_group_name_H-M   'P 1'
#
loop_
_entity.id
_entity.type
_entity.pdbx_description
1 polymer ?
#
loop_
_entity_poly.entity_id
_entity_poly.type
_entity_poly.pdbx_seq_one_letter_code
_entity_poly.pdbx_strand_id
1 'polypeptide(L)'
;CEISVIIARDIKGKSAIYGPMVNVHKNHILHTSTVPAKLHPKVAAKAKRTARKLADSMGLIGVLGLEMFVTKQGQILANEIAPR
;
A
#
# COMPACT_ATOMS: atom_id res chain seq x y z
N CYS A 1 9.77 8.29 -2.66
CA CYS A 1 8.52 8.90 -2.18
C CYS A 1 7.82 7.91 -1.25
N GLU A 2 6.84 8.38 -0.49
CA GLU A 2 6.02 7.54 0.37
C GLU A 2 4.74 7.18 -0.37
N ILE A 3 4.32 5.93 -0.24
CA ILE A 3 3.11 5.41 -0.86
C ILE A 3 2.35 4.55 0.13
N SER A 4 1.03 4.42 -0.06
CA SER A 4 0.26 3.38 0.60
C SER A 4 -0.60 2.60 -0.38
N VAL A 5 -0.93 1.38 0.01
CA VAL A 5 -1.90 0.52 -0.66
C VAL A 5 -2.91 0.09 0.40
N ILE A 6 -4.20 0.21 0.08
CA ILE A 6 -5.27 -0.35 0.90
C ILE A 6 -5.70 -1.67 0.28
N ILE A 7 -5.76 -2.72 1.10
CA ILE A 7 -6.30 -4.02 0.72
C ILE A 7 -7.47 -4.39 1.61
N ALA A 8 -8.57 -4.79 1.00
CA ALA A 8 -9.73 -5.33 1.69
C ALA A 8 -9.86 -6.82 1.33
N ARG A 9 -10.16 -7.66 2.32
CA ARG A 9 -10.40 -9.10 2.14
C ARG A 9 -11.66 -9.54 2.89
N ASP A 10 -12.56 -10.24 2.21
CA ASP A 10 -13.79 -10.74 2.81
C ASP A 10 -13.62 -12.14 3.43
N ILE A 11 -14.65 -12.60 4.17
CA ILE A 11 -14.70 -13.93 4.80
C ILE A 11 -14.64 -15.09 3.80
N LYS A 12 -14.87 -14.84 2.51
CA LYS A 12 -14.75 -15.83 1.43
C LYS A 12 -13.35 -15.80 0.79
N GLY A 13 -12.45 -14.96 1.32
CA GLY A 13 -11.09 -14.80 0.82
C GLY A 13 -10.97 -13.92 -0.43
N LYS A 14 -12.07 -13.37 -0.96
CA LYS A 14 -12.02 -12.43 -2.09
C LYS A 14 -11.42 -11.13 -1.60
N SER A 15 -10.72 -10.42 -2.48
CA SER A 15 -10.08 -9.18 -2.09
C SER A 15 -10.08 -8.11 -3.17
N ALA A 16 -10.10 -6.87 -2.71
CA ALA A 16 -9.95 -5.67 -3.52
C ALA A 16 -8.69 -4.91 -3.10
N ILE A 17 -8.04 -4.24 -4.05
CA ILE A 17 -6.83 -3.45 -3.81
C ILE A 17 -7.05 -2.04 -4.35
N TYR A 18 -6.79 -1.04 -3.53
CA TYR A 18 -6.89 0.38 -3.86
C TYR A 18 -5.51 1.03 -3.83
N GLY A 19 -5.28 1.97 -4.76
CA GLY A 19 -3.99 2.64 -4.93
C GLY A 19 -3.02 1.93 -5.91
N PRO A 20 -1.70 2.12 -5.77
CA PRO A 20 -1.06 2.91 -4.71
C PRO A 20 -1.42 4.41 -4.79
N MET A 21 -1.49 5.06 -3.63
CA MET A 21 -1.47 6.53 -3.50
C MET A 21 -0.06 7.00 -3.15
N VAL A 22 0.31 8.21 -3.56
CA VAL A 22 1.49 8.91 -3.01
C VAL A 22 1.07 9.70 -1.80
N ASN A 23 1.76 9.52 -0.68
CA ASN A 23 1.52 10.23 0.57
C ASN A 23 2.57 11.32 0.76
N VAL A 24 2.13 12.49 1.21
CA VAL A 24 3.02 13.58 1.63
C VAL A 24 2.72 13.89 3.09
N HIS A 25 3.71 13.70 3.95
CA HIS A 25 3.66 14.05 5.37
C HIS A 25 4.28 15.43 5.61
N LYS A 26 3.71 16.19 6.54
CA LYS A 26 4.30 17.43 7.08
C LYS A 26 4.24 17.35 8.59
N ASN A 27 5.38 17.60 9.26
CA ASN A 27 5.49 17.48 10.72
C ASN A 27 5.00 16.11 11.24
N HIS A 28 5.34 15.04 10.51
CA HIS A 28 4.92 13.66 10.82
C HIS A 28 3.41 13.39 10.77
N ILE A 29 2.63 14.29 10.18
CA ILE A 29 1.18 14.13 9.99
C ILE A 29 0.90 14.05 8.49
N LEU A 30 0.05 13.09 8.09
CA LEU A 30 -0.37 12.94 6.70
C LEU A 30 -1.06 14.24 6.25
N HIS A 31 -0.54 14.86 5.20
CA HIS A 31 -1.06 16.11 4.67
C HIS A 31 -1.89 15.91 3.40
N THR A 32 -1.39 15.10 2.46
CA THR A 32 -2.12 14.74 1.24
C THR A 32 -1.85 13.30 0.81
N SER A 33 -2.86 12.69 0.18
CA SER A 33 -2.73 11.44 -0.58
C SER A 33 -3.22 11.67 -2.01
N THR A 34 -2.41 11.30 -3.01
CA THR A 34 -2.74 11.52 -4.43
C THR A 34 -2.91 10.19 -5.17
N VAL A 35 -4.02 10.04 -5.91
CA VAL A 35 -4.33 8.92 -6.79
C VAL A 35 -4.72 9.45 -8.18
N PRO A 36 -4.24 8.86 -9.29
CA PRO A 36 -3.28 7.75 -9.35
C PRO A 36 -1.87 8.20 -8.94
N ALA A 37 -1.12 7.31 -8.28
CA ALA A 37 0.30 7.55 -8.02
C ALA A 37 1.09 7.58 -9.34
N LYS A 38 1.85 8.65 -9.59
CA LYS A 38 2.75 8.79 -10.73
C LYS A 38 4.02 7.95 -10.53
N LEU A 39 3.88 6.63 -10.57
CA LEU A 39 4.96 5.65 -10.40
C LEU A 39 5.19 4.86 -11.69
N HIS A 40 6.40 4.33 -11.85
CA HIS A 40 6.66 3.35 -12.90
C HIS A 40 5.73 2.13 -12.74
N PRO A 41 5.09 1.62 -13.80
CA PRO A 41 4.08 0.55 -13.70
C PRO A 41 4.55 -0.69 -12.95
N LYS A 42 5.82 -1.09 -13.14
CA LYS A 42 6.44 -2.22 -12.41
C LYS A 42 6.47 -2.01 -10.89
N VAL A 43 6.72 -0.79 -10.43
CA VAL A 43 6.74 -0.44 -9.00
C VAL A 43 5.32 -0.47 -8.45
N ALA A 44 4.36 0.14 -9.14
CA ALA A 44 2.96 0.10 -8.74
C ALA A 44 2.42 -1.34 -8.64
N ALA A 45 2.74 -2.19 -9.62
CA ALA A 45 2.36 -3.60 -9.60
C ALA A 45 3.05 -4.35 -8.45
N LYS A 46 4.32 -4.07 -8.16
CA LYS A 46 5.04 -4.67 -7.02
C LYS A 46 4.39 -4.29 -5.69
N ALA A 47 4.03 -3.02 -5.49
CA ALA A 47 3.34 -2.54 -4.28
C ALA A 47 2.03 -3.31 -4.03
N LYS A 48 1.20 -3.47 -5.09
CA LYS A 48 -0.06 -4.24 -5.02
C LYS A 48 0.18 -5.71 -4.67
N ARG A 49 1.19 -6.34 -5.29
CA ARG A 49 1.56 -7.74 -4.98
C ARG A 49 2.06 -7.90 -3.55
N THR A 50 2.82 -6.95 -3.02
CA THR A 50 3.27 -6.96 -1.63
C THR A 50 2.09 -6.91 -0.67
N ALA A 51 1.12 -6.01 -0.89
CA ALA A 51 -0.10 -5.94 -0.08
C ALA A 51 -0.91 -7.24 -0.12
N ARG A 52 -1.10 -7.83 -1.31
CA ARG A 52 -1.74 -9.14 -1.48
C ARG A 52 -1.03 -10.22 -0.66
N LYS A 53 0.28 -10.38 -0.85
CA LYS A 53 1.08 -11.39 -0.15
C LYS A 53 0.97 -11.24 1.36
N LEU A 54 1.00 -10.01 1.86
CA LEU A 54 0.86 -9.72 3.29
C LEU A 54 -0.53 -10.13 3.81
N ALA A 55 -1.60 -9.68 3.15
CA ALA A 55 -2.98 -10.02 3.52
C ALA A 55 -3.24 -11.53 3.49
N ASP A 56 -2.66 -12.24 2.53
CA ASP A 56 -2.76 -13.69 2.42
C ASP A 56 -2.03 -14.37 3.59
N SER A 57 -0.80 -13.95 3.89
CA SER A 57 0.02 -14.52 4.97
C SER A 57 -0.53 -14.28 6.37
N MET A 58 -1.25 -13.18 6.58
CA MET A 58 -1.87 -12.83 7.85
C MET A 58 -3.26 -13.46 8.02
N GLY A 59 -3.81 -14.10 6.99
CA GLY A 59 -5.21 -14.53 7.01
C GLY A 59 -6.19 -13.36 7.18
N LEU A 60 -5.87 -12.18 6.62
CA LEU A 60 -6.63 -10.95 6.81
C LEU A 60 -8.13 -11.16 6.48
N ILE A 61 -9.00 -10.73 7.39
CA ILE A 61 -10.41 -10.45 7.15
C ILE A 61 -10.65 -8.99 7.54
N GLY A 62 -11.19 -8.18 6.64
CA GLY A 62 -11.36 -6.73 6.84
C GLY A 62 -10.43 -5.91 5.95
N VAL A 63 -9.99 -4.76 6.45
CA VAL A 63 -9.17 -3.77 5.72
C VAL A 63 -7.77 -3.66 6.35
N LEU A 64 -6.76 -3.49 5.51
CA LEU A 64 -5.38 -3.27 5.89
C LEU A 64 -4.78 -2.15 5.05
N GLY A 65 -4.26 -1.12 5.71
CA GLY A 65 -3.33 -0.15 5.13
C GLY A 65 -1.90 -0.67 5.20
N LEU A 66 -1.20 -0.68 4.07
CA LEU A 66 0.23 -0.94 3.99
C LEU A 66 0.94 0.33 3.48
N GLU A 67 1.76 0.94 4.33
CA GLU A 67 2.62 2.04 3.95
C GLU A 67 4.01 1.56 3.54
N MET A 68 4.58 2.21 2.52
CA MET A 68 5.84 1.83 1.92
C MET A 68 6.63 3.05 1.46
N PHE A 69 7.96 2.92 1.45
CA PHE A 69 8.85 3.83 0.76
C PHE A 69 9.24 3.28 -0.61
N VAL A 70 9.25 4.16 -1.61
CA VAL A 70 9.82 3.89 -2.95
C VAL A 70 11.14 4.64 -3.09
N THR A 71 12.23 3.91 -3.30
CA THR A 71 13.57 4.48 -3.52
C THR A 71 13.72 5.06 -4.93
N LYS A 72 14.78 5.84 -5.18
CA LYS A 72 15.08 6.37 -6.53
C LYS A 72 15.34 5.25 -7.55
N GLN A 73 15.80 4.09 -7.10
CA GLN A 73 16.04 2.89 -7.91
C GLN A 73 14.78 2.03 -8.08
N GLY A 74 13.62 2.47 -7.58
CA GLY A 74 12.35 1.74 -7.68
C GLY A 74 12.23 0.53 -6.75
N GLN A 75 13.07 0.44 -5.72
CA GLN A 75 12.88 -0.54 -4.66
C GLN A 75 11.74 -0.12 -3.74
N ILE A 76 11.08 -1.12 -3.13
CA ILE A 76 9.97 -0.92 -2.19
C ILE A 76 10.44 -1.42 -0.84
N LEU A 77 10.32 -0.57 0.17
CA LEU A 77 10.59 -0.87 1.57
C LEU A 77 9.28 -0.74 2.34
N ALA A 78 8.93 -1.73 3.15
CA ALA A 78 7.77 -1.61 4.04
C ALA A 78 8.08 -0.61 5.14
N ASN A 79 7.11 0.24 5.47
CA ASN A 79 7.21 1.19 6.57
C ASN A 79 6.37 0.72 7.76
N GLU A 80 5.05 0.72 7.58
CA GLU A 80 4.09 0.35 8.62
C GLU A 80 2.89 -0.40 8.04
N ILE A 81 2.14 -1.05 8.94
CA ILE A 81 0.86 -1.70 8.64
C ILE A 81 -0.19 -1.21 9.64
N ALA A 82 -1.41 -1.00 9.15
CA ALA A 82 -2.55 -0.61 9.97
C ALA A 82 -3.73 -1.54 9.64
N PRO A 83 -4.10 -2.49 10.52
CA PRO A 83 -5.22 -3.41 10.30
C PRO A 83 -6.58 -2.74 10.58
N ARG A 84 -6.82 -1.62 9.91
CA ARG A 84 -8.04 -0.81 9.93
C ARG A 84 -8.15 0.05 8.67
#